data_AF-A0A969WRJ8-F1
#
_entry.id   AF-A0A969WRJ8-F1
#
_cell.length_a   1.000
_cell.length_b   1.000
_cell.length_c   1.000
_cell.angle_alpha   90.00
_cell.angle_beta   90.00
_cell.angle_gamma   90.00
#
_symmetry.space_group_name_H-M   'P 1'
#
loop_
_entity.id
_entity.type
_entity.pdbx_description
1 polymer ?
#
loop_
_entity_poly.entity_id
_entity_poly.type
_entity_poly.pdbx_seq_one_letter_code
_entity_poly.pdbx_strand_id
1 'polypeptide(L)'
;MFKNHPKGLVGAALSNMGERFGFYIMMAILSLFLMSKFGLEKTPATIIYSVFYALIYLLALVGGLIADKTKKYKGTILAGLLMMTLGYALIAIPSPTPVPNFALYLTLT
;
A
#
# COMPACT_ATOMS: atom_id res chain seq x y z
N MET A 1 7.94 -30.69 6.78
CA MET A 1 8.11 -29.82 5.59
C MET A 1 9.13 -28.68 5.76
N PHE A 2 9.47 -28.23 6.98
CA PHE A 2 10.40 -27.09 7.19
C PHE A 2 11.84 -27.47 7.63
N LYS A 3 12.19 -28.75 7.72
CA LYS A 3 13.45 -29.21 8.36
C LYS A 3 14.74 -28.81 7.62
N ASN A 4 14.68 -28.46 6.33
CA ASN A 4 15.86 -28.16 5.49
C ASN A 4 15.92 -26.70 5.00
N HIS A 5 15.05 -25.81 5.52
CA HIS A 5 15.02 -24.41 5.09
C HIS A 5 15.65 -23.47 6.12
N PRO A 6 16.35 -22.40 5.70
CA PRO A 6 16.88 -21.40 6.60
C PRO A 6 15.76 -20.79 7.47
N LYS A 7 15.98 -20.64 8.78
CA LYS A 7 14.97 -20.10 9.71
C LYS A 7 14.46 -18.71 9.30
N GLY A 8 15.28 -17.90 8.62
CA GLY A 8 14.90 -16.59 8.10
C GLY A 8 13.95 -16.62 6.89
N LEU A 9 13.88 -17.74 6.17
CA LEU A 9 13.03 -17.88 4.99
C LEU A 9 11.54 -17.84 5.35
N VAL A 10 11.17 -18.43 6.49
CA VAL A 10 9.76 -18.46 6.93
C VAL A 10 9.27 -17.04 7.23
N GLY A 11 10.07 -16.24 7.94
CA GLY A 11 9.73 -14.85 8.22
C GLY A 11 9.64 -13.99 6.96
N ALA A 12 10.58 -14.17 6.02
CA ALA A 12 10.55 -13.47 4.73
C ALA A 12 9.34 -13.89 3.87
N ALA A 13 8.99 -15.17 3.86
CA ALA A 13 7.84 -15.69 3.10
C ALA A 13 6.51 -15.15 3.63
N LEU A 14 6.31 -15.18 4.95
CA LEU A 14 5.11 -14.62 5.57
C LEU A 14 5.00 -13.10 5.36
N SER A 15 6.12 -12.38 5.48
CA SER A 15 6.17 -10.94 5.21
C SER A 15 5.75 -10.61 3.77
N ASN A 16 6.31 -11.33 2.78
CA ASN A 16 5.99 -11.11 1.38
C ASN A 16 4.54 -11.52 1.06
N MET A 17 4.05 -12.62 1.64
CA MET A 17 2.66 -13.04 1.49
C MET A 17 1.70 -11.97 2.02
N GLY A 18 1.95 -11.43 3.23
CA GLY A 18 1.11 -10.39 3.82
C GLY A 18 1.11 -9.09 3.02
N GLU A 19 2.29 -8.63 2.59
CA GLU A 19 2.44 -7.46 1.72
C GLU A 19 1.63 -7.63 0.42
N ARG A 20 1.81 -8.76 -0.28
CA ARG A 20 1.12 -9.02 -1.55
C ARG A 20 -0.38 -9.15 -1.38
N PHE A 21 -0.83 -9.79 -0.29
CA PHE A 21 -2.25 -9.92 0.01
C PHE A 21 -2.92 -8.55 0.14
N GLY A 22 -2.37 -7.66 0.96
CA GLY A 22 -2.90 -6.30 1.12
C GLY A 22 -2.85 -5.50 -0.18
N PHE A 23 -1.73 -5.58 -0.90
CA PHE A 23 -1.55 -4.87 -2.16
C PHE A 23 -2.60 -5.27 -3.21
N TYR A 24 -2.79 -6.57 -3.46
CA TYR A 24 -3.75 -7.00 -4.48
C TYR A 24 -5.20 -6.71 -4.12
N ILE A 25 -5.57 -6.81 -2.83
CA ILE A 25 -6.91 -6.40 -2.38
C ILE A 25 -7.14 -4.92 -2.64
N MET A 26 -6.20 -4.06 -2.22
CA MET A 26 -6.29 -2.64 -2.44
C MET A 26 -6.44 -2.33 -3.93
N MET A 27 -5.58 -2.90 -4.77
CA MET A 27 -5.61 -2.68 -6.22
C MET A 27 -6.89 -3.20 -6.89
N ALA A 28 -7.56 -4.21 -6.33
CA ALA A 28 -8.81 -4.72 -6.87
C ALA A 28 -10.02 -3.81 -6.56
N ILE A 29 -10.01 -3.14 -5.40
CA ILE A 29 -11.18 -2.38 -4.91
C ILE A 29 -11.01 -0.86 -4.97
N LEU A 30 -9.78 -0.34 -5.17
CA LEU A 30 -9.49 1.08 -5.06
C LEU A 30 -10.35 1.96 -5.99
N SER A 31 -10.56 1.57 -7.25
CA SER A 31 -11.39 2.34 -8.16
C SER A 31 -12.86 2.37 -7.72
N LEU A 32 -13.40 1.25 -7.24
CA LEU A 32 -14.76 1.16 -6.71
C LEU A 32 -14.92 2.00 -5.44
N PHE A 33 -13.90 1.96 -4.58
CA PHE A 33 -13.83 2.76 -3.37
C PHE A 33 -13.84 4.26 -3.69
N LEU A 34 -13.02 4.70 -4.65
CA LEU A 34 -12.97 6.11 -5.07
C LEU A 34 -14.31 6.59 -5.62
N MET A 35 -14.97 5.78 -6.45
CA MET A 35 -16.29 6.10 -6.99
C MET A 35 -17.36 6.18 -5.89
N SER A 36 -17.38 5.21 -4.98
CA SER A 36 -18.40 5.13 -3.91
C SER A 36 -18.18 6.18 -2.81
N LYS A 37 -16.94 6.34 -2.32
CA LYS A 37 -16.62 7.20 -1.18
C LYS A 37 -16.56 8.68 -1.54
N PHE A 38 -16.05 9.00 -2.74
CA PHE A 38 -15.87 10.37 -3.19
C PHE A 38 -16.89 10.81 -4.25
N GLY A 39 -17.81 9.92 -4.66
CA GLY A 39 -18.81 10.23 -5.68
C GLY A 39 -18.20 10.48 -7.07
N LEU A 40 -17.00 9.95 -7.33
CA LEU A 40 -16.29 10.18 -8.58
C LEU A 40 -16.89 9.36 -9.73
N GLU A 41 -16.86 9.96 -10.93
CA GLU A 41 -17.09 9.21 -12.16
C GLU A 41 -15.94 8.22 -12.45
N LYS A 42 -16.19 7.24 -13.33
CA LYS A 42 -15.24 6.18 -13.66
C LYS A 42 -13.90 6.71 -14.20
N THR A 43 -13.93 7.73 -15.05
CA THR A 43 -12.75 8.32 -15.68
C THR A 43 -11.78 8.94 -14.66
N PRO A 44 -12.19 9.91 -13.81
CA PRO A 44 -11.30 10.47 -12.80
C PRO A 44 -10.84 9.44 -11.77
N ALA A 45 -11.69 8.49 -11.37
CA ALA A 45 -11.29 7.41 -10.45
C ALA A 45 -10.18 6.53 -11.04
N THR A 46 -10.24 6.24 -12.34
CA THR A 46 -9.22 5.45 -13.05
C THR A 46 -7.91 6.22 -13.19
N ILE A 47 -7.95 7.54 -13.44
CA ILE A 47 -6.75 8.37 -13.49
C ILE A 47 -6.01 8.35 -12.15
N ILE A 48 -6.73 8.55 -11.04
CA ILE A 48 -6.15 8.50 -9.69
C ILE A 48 -5.52 7.13 -9.44
N TYR A 49 -6.23 6.05 -9.77
CA TYR A 49 -5.72 4.69 -9.68
C TYR A 49 -4.41 4.49 -10.47
N SER A 50 -4.35 4.94 -11.73
CA SER A 50 -3.17 4.78 -12.57
C SER A 50 -1.97 5.59 -12.07
N VAL A 51 -2.19 6.81 -11.59
CA VAL A 51 -1.15 7.64 -10.99
C VAL A 51 -0.63 7.00 -9.70
N PHE A 52 -1.54 6.54 -8.83
CA PHE A 52 -1.18 5.84 -7.61
C PHE A 52 -0.33 4.59 -7.90
N TYR A 53 -0.72 3.79 -8.89
CA TYR A 53 0.02 2.61 -9.31
C TYR A 53 1.42 2.95 -9.83
N ALA A 54 1.54 4.01 -10.65
CA ALA A 54 2.84 4.48 -11.14
C ALA A 54 3.76 4.92 -10.00
N LEU A 55 3.21 5.64 -9.01
CA LEU A 55 3.97 6.08 -7.83
C LEU A 55 4.50 4.91 -7.01
N ILE A 56 3.74 3.82 -6.85
CA ILE A 56 4.21 2.63 -6.12
C ILE A 56 5.50 2.08 -6.76
N TYR A 57 5.55 1.93 -8.07
CA TYR A 57 6.75 1.42 -8.74
C TYR A 57 7.91 2.41 -8.68
N LEU A 58 7.64 3.71 -8.80
CA LEU A 58 8.68 4.73 -8.68
C LEU A 58 9.27 4.76 -7.27
N LEU A 59 8.41 4.73 -6.24
CA LEU A 59 8.84 4.73 -4.85
C LEU A 59 9.51 3.43 -4.44
N ALA A 60 9.18 2.29 -5.06
CA ALA A 60 9.89 1.03 -4.85
C ALA A 60 11.38 1.15 -5.24
N LEU A 61 11.69 1.85 -6.34
CA LEU A 61 13.07 2.14 -6.74
C LEU A 61 13.78 3.00 -5.68
N VAL A 62 13.12 4.06 -5.21
CA VAL A 62 13.66 4.94 -4.16
C VAL A 62 13.92 4.16 -2.86
N GLY A 63 12.99 3.29 -2.46
CA GLY A 63 13.15 2.41 -1.30
C GLY A 63 14.35 1.47 -1.41
N GLY A 64 14.60 0.92 -2.60
CA GLY A 64 15.78 0.11 -2.91
C GLY A 64 17.08 0.89 -2.72
N LEU A 65 17.17 2.09 -3.29
CA LEU A 65 18.34 2.97 -3.14
C LEU A 65 18.63 3.32 -1.67
N ILE A 66 17.59 3.55 -0.86
CA ILE A 66 17.71 3.80 0.58
C ILE A 66 18.22 2.55 1.30
N ALA A 67 17.69 1.37 0.99
CA ALA A 67 18.13 0.11 1.60
C ALA A 67 19.62 -0.16 1.32
N ASP A 68 20.06 0.04 0.08
CA ASP A 68 21.44 -0.17 -0.32
C ASP A 68 22.41 0.83 0.31
N LYS A 69 22.02 2.11 0.36
CA LYS A 69 22.84 3.16 0.99
C LYS A 69 22.99 2.96 2.50
N THR A 70 21.93 2.52 3.17
CA THR A 70 21.92 2.32 4.63
C THR A 70 22.46 0.96 5.06
N LYS A 71 22.56 -0.01 4.13
CA LYS A 71 22.92 -1.42 4.38
C LYS A 71 22.05 -2.11 5.46
N LYS A 72 20.90 -1.52 5.81
CA LYS A 72 19.99 -1.99 6.87
C LYS A 72 18.71 -2.59 6.29
N TYR A 73 18.85 -3.60 5.44
CA TYR A 73 17.73 -4.23 4.71
C TYR A 73 16.55 -4.63 5.60
N LYS A 74 16.79 -5.29 6.74
CA LYS A 74 15.73 -5.71 7.67
C LYS A 74 14.95 -4.52 8.24
N GLY A 75 15.64 -3.43 8.55
CA GLY A 75 15.02 -2.21 9.09
C GLY A 75 14.20 -1.48 8.04
N THR A 76 14.72 -1.38 6.82
CA THR A 76 13.99 -0.75 5.71
C THR A 76 12.72 -1.52 5.34
N ILE A 77 12.79 -2.86 5.31
CA ILE A 77 11.61 -3.71 5.07
C ILE A 77 10.57 -3.50 6.18
N LEU A 78 10.98 -3.53 7.46
CA LEU A 78 10.07 -3.32 8.58
C LEU A 78 9.40 -1.93 8.53
N ALA A 79 10.15 -0.88 8.24
CA ALA A 79 9.62 0.46 8.08
C ALA A 79 8.58 0.55 6.94
N GLY A 80 8.85 -0.14 5.81
CA GLY A 80 7.89 -0.26 4.70
C GLY A 80 6.60 -0.96 5.11
N LEU A 81 6.69 -2.10 5.83
CA LEU A 81 5.51 -2.80 6.33
C LEU A 81 4.69 -1.96 7.33
N LEU A 82 5.36 -1.22 8.23
CA LEU A 82 4.68 -0.33 9.17
C LEU A 82 3.97 0.81 8.44
N MET A 83 4.62 1.42 7.44
CA MET A 83 4.00 2.46 6.61
C MET A 83 2.76 1.95 5.88
N MET A 84 2.85 0.75 5.29
CA MET A 84 1.72 0.10 4.61
C MET A 84 0.56 -0.19 5.58
N THR A 85 0.88 -0.68 6.78
CA THR A 85 -0.11 -0.95 7.83
C THR A 85 -0.82 0.32 8.28
N LEU A 86 -0.08 1.43 8.47
CA LEU A 86 -0.65 2.73 8.80
C LEU A 86 -1.57 3.24 7.69
N GLY A 87 -1.18 3.11 6.42
CA GLY A 87 -2.02 3.47 5.28
C GLY A 87 -3.35 2.71 5.27
N TYR A 88 -3.32 1.39 5.48
CA TYR A 88 -4.55 0.59 5.57
C TYR A 88 -5.40 0.92 6.80
N ALA A 89 -4.76 1.22 7.93
CA ALA A 89 -5.48 1.66 9.13
C ALA A 89 -6.21 2.98 8.89
N LEU A 90 -5.60 3.95 8.19
CA LEU A 90 -6.22 5.22 7.84
C LEU A 90 -7.45 5.03 6.95
N ILE A 91 -7.35 4.16 5.93
CA ILE A 91 -8.46 3.86 5.02
C ILE A 91 -9.60 3.10 5.74
N ALA A 92 -9.26 2.28 6.72
CA ALA A 92 -10.22 1.50 7.51
C ALA A 92 -11.07 2.35 8.47
N ILE A 93 -10.62 3.57 8.82
CA ILE A 93 -11.40 4.46 9.68
C ILE A 93 -12.66 4.91 8.92
N PRO A 94 -13.87 4.68 9.48
CA PRO A 94 -15.10 5.10 8.85
C PRO A 94 -15.17 6.62 8.81
N SER A 95 -15.45 7.16 7.62
CA SER A 95 -15.68 8.59 7.40
C SER A 95 -17.01 8.79 6.67
N PRO A 96 -17.61 9.99 6.76
CA PRO A 96 -18.84 10.30 6.04
C PRO A 96 -18.72 10.07 4.53
N THR A 97 -19.77 9.55 3.92
CA THR A 97 -19.91 9.31 2.48
C THR A 97 -21.20 9.95 1.97
N PRO A 98 -21.17 10.88 0.99
CA PRO A 98 -19.99 11.44 0.31
C PRO A 98 -19.11 12.30 1.22
N VAL A 99 -17.80 12.35 0.97
CA VAL A 99 -16.89 13.16 1.79
C VAL A 99 -17.18 14.67 1.66
N PRO A 100 -17.16 15.44 2.76
CA PRO A 100 -17.45 16.87 2.73
C PRO A 100 -16.35 17.72 2.09
N ASN A 101 -15.09 17.26 2.06
CA ASN A 101 -13.99 17.94 1.39
C ASN A 101 -13.14 16.94 0.59
N PHE A 102 -13.29 16.98 -0.74
CA PHE A 102 -12.61 16.06 -1.65
C PHE A 102 -11.07 16.08 -1.48
N ALA A 103 -10.45 17.27 -1.48
CA ALA A 103 -9.00 17.39 -1.45
C ALA A 103 -8.41 16.92 -0.10
N LEU A 104 -9.02 17.33 1.01
CA LEU A 104 -8.54 16.99 2.35
C LEU A 104 -8.61 15.47 2.59
N TYR A 105 -9.74 14.84 2.27
CA TYR A 105 -9.90 13.41 2.49
C TYR A 105 -9.06 12.58 1.51
N LEU A 106 -8.91 13.00 0.25
CA LEU A 106 -8.05 12.30 -0.72
C LEU A 106 -6.55 12.35 -0.33
N THR A 107 -6.12 13.40 0.38
CA THR A 107 -4.73 13.49 0.85
C THR A 107 -4.47 12.74 2.16
N LEU A 108 -5.49 12.55 3.00
CA LEU A 108 -5.37 11.95 4.32
C LEU A 108 -5.62 10.43 4.33
N THR A 109 -6.41 9.93 3.38
CA THR A 109 -6.70 8.50 3.21
C THR A 109 -6.22 8.02 1.85
#